data_AF-A0A7S0D9T2-F1
#
_entry.id   AF-A0A7S0D9T2-F1
#
_cell.length_a   1.000
_cell.length_b   1.000
_cell.length_c   1.000
_cell.angle_alpha   90.00
_cell.angle_beta   90.00
_cell.angle_gamma   90.00
#
_symmetry.space_group_name_H-M   'P 1'
#
loop_
_entity.id
_entity.type
_entity.pdbx_description
1 polymer ?
#
loop_
_entity_poly.entity_id
_entity_poly.type
_entity_poly.pdbx_seq_one_letter_code
_entity_poly.pdbx_strand_id
1 'polypeptide(L)'
;QKRLMQHLSLRAEATTPVQSRDHPFEVDAADHCETPFAAYQDVEPFLFRVALALRKPKEKLRIYDPYFCEGSVAKHLARLGFTNVYNENEDFYKVIEQNRVPPHDVLLTNPPYSGDHFRKILEFCGRSEKPWLLLLPNFVCRKTYYQPSLGLSEDGPEDGKKEKPLFLIPDPTKPYRYWAPGRAGFEERAKGTTPFETFWYVHFKGLCLHADVRAWWLKKFQPHSTCALPDPNEALPQQQRLQKRANPRARMIAAAKSKSREETRRSDASGGKNK
;
A
#
# COMPACT_ATOMS: atom_id res chain seq x y z
N GLN A 1 13.21 26.34 -2.11
CA GLN A 1 12.07 25.99 -2.99
C GLN A 1 12.44 24.97 -4.07
N LYS A 2 13.51 25.14 -4.87
CA LYS A 2 13.94 24.17 -5.92
C LYS A 2 14.13 22.71 -5.44
N ARG A 3 14.67 22.47 -4.24
CA ARG A 3 14.85 21.11 -3.68
C ARG A 3 13.55 20.42 -3.24
N LEU A 4 12.51 21.18 -2.90
CA LEU A 4 11.26 20.61 -2.37
C LEU A 4 10.47 19.85 -3.46
N MET A 5 10.57 20.30 -4.70
CA MET A 5 9.81 19.77 -5.85
C MET A 5 10.64 18.86 -6.74
N GLN A 6 11.89 18.58 -6.39
CA GLN A 6 12.82 17.81 -7.23
C GLN A 6 12.32 16.39 -7.51
N HIS A 7 11.54 15.81 -6.58
CA HIS A 7 10.96 14.47 -6.77
C HIS A 7 9.83 14.44 -7.82
N LEU A 8 9.15 15.56 -8.05
CA LEU A 8 8.07 15.67 -9.04
C LEU A 8 8.60 15.63 -10.48
N SER A 9 9.87 16.00 -10.68
CA SER A 9 10.53 15.90 -11.99
C SER A 9 11.11 14.51 -12.30
N LEU A 10 11.11 13.58 -11.34
CA LEU A 10 11.62 12.22 -11.57
C LEU A 10 10.63 11.42 -12.42
N ARG A 11 11.11 10.89 -13.54
CA ARG A 11 10.32 9.99 -14.38
C ARG A 11 10.11 8.66 -13.69
N ALA A 12 8.95 8.04 -13.93
CA ALA A 12 8.72 6.65 -13.55
C ALA A 12 9.67 5.75 -14.36
N GLU A 13 10.63 5.12 -13.68
CA GLU A 13 11.48 4.07 -14.27
C GLU A 13 11.00 2.72 -13.74
N ALA A 14 11.06 1.70 -14.61
CA ALA A 14 10.82 0.32 -14.21
C ALA A 14 11.90 -0.11 -13.22
N THR A 15 11.55 -0.11 -11.94
CA THR A 15 12.41 -0.58 -10.83
C THR A 15 11.84 -1.82 -10.17
N THR A 16 10.84 -2.42 -10.82
CA THR A 16 10.14 -3.63 -10.40
C THR A 16 10.97 -4.88 -10.72
N PRO A 17 11.14 -5.79 -9.76
CA PRO A 17 11.84 -7.05 -9.97
C PRO A 17 11.19 -7.91 -11.05
N VAL A 18 12.03 -8.54 -11.87
CA VAL A 18 11.60 -9.38 -13.01
C VAL A 18 11.23 -10.79 -12.54
N GLN A 19 11.90 -11.28 -11.48
CA GLN A 19 11.72 -12.62 -10.92
C GLN A 19 11.11 -12.54 -9.53
N SER A 20 10.31 -13.55 -9.19
CA SER A 20 9.78 -13.72 -7.84
C SER A 20 10.75 -14.54 -6.99
N ARG A 21 10.86 -14.20 -5.71
CA ARG A 21 11.67 -14.92 -4.71
C ARG A 21 10.81 -15.92 -3.94
N ASP A 22 11.46 -16.90 -3.33
CA ASP A 22 10.82 -17.76 -2.35
C ASP A 22 10.52 -16.99 -1.06
N HIS A 23 9.37 -17.26 -0.45
CA HIS A 23 8.94 -16.63 0.80
C HIS A 23 8.92 -17.64 1.95
N PRO A 24 9.43 -17.29 3.15
CA PRO A 24 9.39 -18.16 4.33
C PRO A 24 8.00 -18.19 5.02
N PHE A 25 6.96 -17.68 4.34
CA PHE A 25 5.59 -17.54 4.82
C PHE A 25 4.61 -17.82 3.69
N GLU A 26 3.35 -18.08 4.07
CA GLU A 26 2.28 -18.31 3.10
C GLU A 26 1.93 -17.03 2.35
N VAL A 27 1.85 -17.13 1.02
CA VAL A 27 1.53 -16.01 0.13
C VAL A 27 0.33 -16.35 -0.77
N ASP A 28 -0.68 -15.48 -0.82
CA ASP A 28 -1.64 -15.50 -1.92
C ASP A 28 -0.95 -14.83 -3.12
N ALA A 29 -0.64 -15.61 -4.16
CA ALA A 29 0.01 -15.10 -5.35
C ALA A 29 -0.72 -13.91 -5.98
N ALA A 30 -2.03 -13.76 -5.75
CA ALA A 30 -2.84 -12.66 -6.26
C ALA A 30 -2.69 -11.35 -5.47
N ASP A 31 -2.05 -11.38 -4.30
CA ASP A 31 -1.68 -10.22 -3.50
C ASP A 31 -0.21 -9.81 -3.70
N HIS A 32 0.58 -10.68 -4.34
CA HIS A 32 2.00 -10.44 -4.61
C HIS A 32 2.22 -9.43 -5.72
N CYS A 33 1.98 -8.16 -5.40
CA CYS A 33 2.03 -7.05 -6.34
C CYS A 33 2.84 -5.89 -5.76
N GLU A 34 3.81 -5.43 -6.54
CA GLU A 34 4.60 -4.24 -6.25
C GLU A 34 3.81 -2.96 -6.52
N THR A 35 3.93 -2.03 -5.58
CA THR A 35 3.35 -0.69 -5.65
C THR A 35 4.13 0.17 -6.66
N PRO A 36 3.46 0.90 -7.58
CA PRO A 36 4.16 1.69 -8.58
C PRO A 36 4.88 2.90 -7.98
N PHE A 37 5.97 3.34 -8.62
CA PHE A 37 6.73 4.53 -8.23
C PHE A 37 5.87 5.78 -7.99
N ALA A 38 4.86 6.00 -8.85
CA ALA A 38 3.97 7.16 -8.77
C ALA A 38 3.25 7.24 -7.41
N ALA A 39 2.85 6.09 -6.84
CA ALA A 39 2.21 6.08 -5.52
C ALA A 39 3.16 6.57 -4.42
N TYR A 40 4.45 6.24 -4.51
CA TYR A 40 5.46 6.74 -3.57
C TYR A 40 5.81 8.22 -3.82
N GLN A 41 5.76 8.70 -5.06
CA GLN A 41 5.91 10.12 -5.37
C GLN A 41 4.81 10.96 -4.71
N ASP A 42 3.57 10.46 -4.72
CA ASP A 42 2.43 11.17 -4.13
C ASP A 42 2.55 11.32 -2.60
N VAL A 43 3.13 10.34 -1.91
CA VAL A 43 3.33 10.39 -0.44
C VAL A 43 4.66 10.97 0.01
N GLU A 44 5.59 11.21 -0.91
CA GLU A 44 6.88 11.86 -0.63
C GLU A 44 6.73 13.12 0.24
N PRO A 45 5.77 14.05 -0.03
CA PRO A 45 5.68 15.28 0.75
C PRO A 45 5.34 15.02 2.22
N PHE A 46 4.55 13.97 2.51
CA PHE A 46 4.17 13.60 3.86
C PHE A 46 5.34 12.95 4.60
N LEU A 47 6.11 12.07 3.95
CA LEU A 47 7.35 11.53 4.51
C LEU A 47 8.38 12.64 4.78
N PHE A 48 8.47 13.63 3.89
CA PHE A 48 9.33 14.79 4.08
C PHE A 48 8.89 15.62 5.30
N ARG A 49 7.58 15.76 5.55
CA ARG A 49 7.07 16.39 6.78
C ARG A 49 7.45 15.62 8.04
N VAL A 50 7.38 14.29 8.02
CA VAL A 50 7.87 13.45 9.13
C VAL A 50 9.36 13.71 9.37
N ALA A 51 10.19 13.68 8.32
CA ALA A 51 11.62 13.94 8.43
C ALA A 51 11.93 15.32 9.03
N LEU A 52 11.24 16.36 8.56
CA LEU A 52 11.39 17.73 9.10
C LEU A 52 11.00 17.83 10.57
N ALA A 53 9.87 17.24 10.96
CA ALA A 53 9.40 17.28 12.36
C ALA A 53 10.37 16.56 13.30
N LEU A 54 10.98 15.47 12.84
CA LEU A 54 12.02 14.74 13.57
C LEU A 54 13.42 15.37 13.45
N ARG A 55 13.57 16.48 12.70
CA ARG A 55 14.85 17.14 12.38
C ARG A 55 15.88 16.19 11.79
N LYS A 56 15.42 15.26 10.94
CA LYS A 56 16.25 14.28 10.24
C LYS A 56 16.38 14.62 8.77
N PRO A 57 17.56 14.46 8.16
CA PRO A 57 17.67 14.44 6.70
C PRO A 57 16.95 13.19 6.16
N LYS A 58 16.50 13.22 4.90
CA LYS A 58 15.67 12.17 4.29
C LYS A 58 16.36 10.81 4.31
N GLU A 59 17.65 10.81 4.06
CA GLU A 59 18.52 9.63 4.01
C GLU A 59 18.67 8.94 5.38
N LYS A 60 18.28 9.64 6.46
CA LYS A 60 18.32 9.11 7.84
C LYS A 60 16.94 8.81 8.41
N LEU A 61 15.85 9.15 7.71
CA LEU A 61 14.50 8.79 8.13
C LEU A 61 14.33 7.27 7.99
N ARG A 62 14.08 6.57 9.10
CA ARG A 62 13.86 5.12 9.10
C ARG A 62 12.42 4.80 8.72
N ILE A 63 12.23 4.22 7.55
CA ILE A 63 10.93 3.81 7.03
C ILE A 63 10.81 2.29 7.17
N TYR A 64 9.71 1.83 7.75
CA TYR A 64 9.40 0.40 7.87
C TYR A 64 8.24 0.01 6.96
N ASP A 65 8.48 -0.93 6.05
CA ASP A 65 7.44 -1.63 5.30
C ASP A 65 7.38 -3.10 5.75
N PRO A 66 6.40 -3.49 6.58
CA PRO A 66 6.28 -4.85 7.11
C PRO A 66 5.93 -5.92 6.08
N TYR A 67 5.34 -5.55 4.94
CA TYR A 67 4.86 -6.53 3.97
C TYR A 67 5.85 -6.62 2.80
N PHE A 68 6.52 -7.76 2.69
CA PHE A 68 7.50 -7.99 1.64
C PHE A 68 6.85 -8.57 0.38
N CYS A 69 7.03 -7.86 -0.73
CA CYS A 69 6.76 -8.36 -2.08
C CYS A 69 8.08 -8.82 -2.71
N GLU A 70 8.80 -7.95 -3.42
CA GLU A 70 10.14 -8.25 -3.95
C GLU A 70 11.15 -7.12 -3.68
N GLY A 71 10.83 -6.23 -2.75
CA GLY A 71 11.71 -5.16 -2.30
C GLY A 71 11.74 -3.91 -3.19
N SER A 72 10.80 -3.73 -4.12
CA SER A 72 10.80 -2.53 -4.98
C SER A 72 10.60 -1.23 -4.19
N VAL A 73 9.89 -1.29 -3.05
CA VAL A 73 9.64 -0.14 -2.17
C VAL A 73 10.94 0.55 -1.76
N ALA A 74 11.98 -0.20 -1.38
CA ALA A 74 13.27 0.36 -0.98
C ALA A 74 13.95 1.11 -2.14
N LYS A 75 13.88 0.55 -3.37
CA LYS A 75 14.44 1.18 -4.58
C LYS A 75 13.68 2.46 -4.95
N HIS A 76 12.35 2.41 -4.89
CA HIS A 76 11.50 3.55 -5.17
C HIS A 76 11.74 4.70 -4.19
N LEU A 77 11.76 4.40 -2.89
CA LEU A 77 12.01 5.39 -1.83
C LEU A 77 13.45 5.94 -1.88
N ALA A 78 14.45 5.12 -2.22
CA ALA A 78 15.82 5.56 -2.41
C ALA A 78 15.95 6.59 -3.55
N ARG A 79 15.21 6.41 -4.66
CA ARG A 79 15.14 7.40 -5.76
C ARG A 79 14.54 8.74 -5.31
N LEU A 80 13.69 8.71 -4.29
CA LEU A 80 13.14 9.90 -3.65
C LEU A 80 14.09 10.47 -2.59
N GLY A 81 15.22 9.84 -2.28
CA GLY A 81 16.18 10.28 -1.26
C GLY A 81 15.97 9.67 0.13
N PHE A 82 15.05 8.72 0.29
CA PHE A 82 14.88 7.95 1.51
C PHE A 82 15.63 6.62 1.39
N THR A 83 16.88 6.58 1.83
CA THR A 83 17.76 5.41 1.66
C THR A 83 17.75 4.46 2.86
N ASN A 84 17.06 4.81 3.95
CA ASN A 84 16.97 4.00 5.16
C ASN A 84 15.59 3.35 5.28
N VAL A 85 15.37 2.32 4.45
CA VAL A 85 14.11 1.58 4.33
C VAL A 85 14.34 0.14 4.76
N TYR A 86 13.56 -0.33 5.74
CA TYR A 86 13.51 -1.73 6.13
C TYR A 86 12.33 -2.40 5.41
N ASN A 87 12.64 -3.30 4.47
CA ASN A 87 11.67 -4.17 3.81
C ASN A 87 12.36 -5.51 3.52
N GLU A 88 12.29 -6.41 4.49
CA GLU A 88 12.97 -7.70 4.46
C GLU A 88 11.96 -8.82 4.23
N ASN A 89 12.42 -9.92 3.62
CA ASN A 89 11.61 -11.10 3.31
C ASN A 89 11.27 -11.90 4.57
N GLU A 90 10.47 -11.30 5.44
CA GLU A 90 10.06 -11.80 6.74
C GLU A 90 8.54 -11.83 6.87
N ASP A 91 8.04 -12.75 7.69
CA ASP A 91 6.64 -12.78 8.08
C ASP A 91 6.36 -11.69 9.12
N PHE A 92 5.62 -10.64 8.72
CA PHE A 92 5.23 -9.54 9.60
C PHE A 92 4.62 -10.00 10.93
N TYR A 93 3.78 -11.03 10.91
CA TYR A 93 3.07 -11.47 12.10
C TYR A 93 4.00 -12.17 13.08
N LYS A 94 4.92 -12.99 12.56
CA LYS A 94 5.99 -13.58 13.38
C LYS A 94 6.94 -12.51 13.91
N VAL A 95 7.23 -11.48 13.14
CA VAL A 95 8.06 -10.35 13.58
C VAL A 95 7.41 -9.64 14.78
N ILE A 96 6.09 -9.42 14.75
CA ILE A 96 5.35 -8.87 15.91
C ILE A 96 5.39 -9.85 17.09
N GLU A 97 5.01 -11.11 16.89
CA GLU A 97 4.93 -12.13 17.95
C GLU A 97 6.27 -12.31 18.67
N GLN A 98 7.36 -12.24 17.93
CA GLN A 98 8.72 -12.40 18.44
C GLN A 98 9.33 -11.09 18.96
N ASN A 99 8.57 -9.99 18.98
CA ASN A 99 9.04 -8.65 19.36
C ASN A 99 10.29 -8.20 18.57
N ARG A 100 10.36 -8.55 17.29
CA ARG A 100 11.47 -8.22 16.38
C ARG A 100 11.18 -7.04 15.45
N VAL A 101 10.13 -6.28 15.73
CA VAL A 101 9.79 -5.09 14.92
C VAL A 101 11.02 -4.16 14.88
N PRO A 102 11.54 -3.82 13.69
CA PRO A 102 12.76 -3.01 13.59
C PRO A 102 12.51 -1.59 14.13
N PRO A 103 13.51 -0.95 14.75
CA PRO A 103 13.39 0.45 15.14
C PRO A 103 13.13 1.35 13.92
N HIS A 104 12.01 2.06 13.92
CA HIS A 104 11.61 2.92 12.80
C HIS A 104 11.03 4.26 13.28
N ASP A 105 11.00 5.21 12.36
CA ASP A 105 10.44 6.55 12.58
C ASP A 105 9.02 6.66 12.02
N VAL A 106 8.73 5.97 10.92
CA VAL A 106 7.42 5.95 10.24
C VAL A 106 7.19 4.59 9.60
N LEU A 107 5.95 4.12 9.65
CA LEU A 107 5.51 2.94 8.90
C LEU A 107 4.91 3.37 7.56
N LEU A 108 5.31 2.72 6.47
CA LEU A 108 4.74 2.95 5.15
C LEU A 108 4.56 1.62 4.44
N THR A 109 3.35 1.29 4.00
CA THR A 109 3.11 0.00 3.34
C THR A 109 1.87 0.00 2.45
N ASN A 110 1.84 -0.95 1.52
CA ASN A 110 0.68 -1.43 0.78
C ASN A 110 0.45 -2.90 1.19
N PRO A 111 -0.43 -3.18 2.16
CA PRO A 111 -0.59 -4.54 2.66
C PRO A 111 -1.25 -5.46 1.62
N PRO A 112 -1.15 -6.79 1.78
CA PRO A 112 -1.92 -7.74 0.97
C PRO A 112 -3.44 -7.51 1.08
N TYR A 113 -4.19 -7.78 0.01
CA TYR A 113 -5.63 -7.45 -0.08
C TYR A 113 -6.55 -8.64 0.22
N SER A 114 -5.99 -9.81 0.52
CA SER A 114 -6.72 -10.98 1.02
C SER A 114 -6.78 -11.03 2.55
N GLY A 115 -7.34 -12.11 3.09
CA GLY A 115 -7.34 -12.40 4.53
C GLY A 115 -7.88 -11.27 5.42
N ASP A 116 -7.23 -11.13 6.57
CA ASP A 116 -7.51 -10.13 7.61
C ASP A 116 -6.41 -9.06 7.71
N HIS A 117 -5.53 -8.98 6.70
CA HIS A 117 -4.34 -8.12 6.70
C HIS A 117 -4.66 -6.65 6.96
N PHE A 118 -5.77 -6.12 6.41
CA PHE A 118 -6.22 -4.74 6.66
C PHE A 118 -6.51 -4.47 8.13
N ARG A 119 -7.23 -5.36 8.79
CA ARG A 119 -7.57 -5.21 10.20
C ARG A 119 -6.30 -5.27 11.05
N LYS A 120 -5.45 -6.27 10.81
CA LYS A 120 -4.20 -6.45 11.57
C LYS A 120 -3.24 -5.27 11.44
N ILE A 121 -3.05 -4.72 10.25
CA ILE A 121 -2.17 -3.55 10.08
C ILE A 121 -2.76 -2.30 10.73
N LEU A 122 -4.09 -2.10 10.66
CA LEU A 122 -4.75 -1.00 11.35
C LEU A 122 -4.64 -1.14 12.87
N GLU A 123 -4.82 -2.34 13.43
CA GLU A 123 -4.62 -2.60 14.86
C GLU A 123 -3.17 -2.33 15.31
N PHE A 124 -2.20 -2.75 14.50
CA PHE A 124 -0.78 -2.46 14.74
C PHE A 124 -0.52 -0.93 14.74
N CYS A 125 -1.00 -0.22 13.72
CA CYS A 125 -0.91 1.24 13.62
C CYS A 125 -1.69 1.97 14.72
N GLY A 126 -2.81 1.42 15.18
CA GLY A 126 -3.64 1.93 16.26
C GLY A 126 -2.87 1.93 17.58
N ARG A 127 -2.17 0.83 17.89
CA ARG A 127 -1.33 0.67 19.09
C ARG A 127 0.00 1.41 19.02
N SER A 128 0.51 1.68 17.82
CA SER A 128 1.75 2.42 17.63
C SER A 128 1.61 3.92 17.91
N GLU A 129 2.66 4.51 18.47
CA GLU A 129 2.84 5.97 18.61
C GLU A 129 3.54 6.60 17.41
N LYS A 130 3.93 5.80 16.40
CA LYS A 130 4.65 6.28 15.21
C LYS A 130 3.70 6.70 14.10
N PRO A 131 4.02 7.76 13.33
CA PRO A 131 3.33 8.08 12.09
C PRO A 131 3.22 6.86 11.16
N TRP A 132 2.17 6.83 10.37
CA TRP A 132 1.96 5.77 9.40
C TRP A 132 1.28 6.26 8.12
N LEU A 133 1.61 5.59 7.01
CA LEU A 133 1.05 5.80 5.69
C LEU A 133 0.65 4.44 5.11
N LEU A 134 -0.64 4.20 4.93
CA LEU A 134 -1.17 2.93 4.44
C LEU A 134 -1.85 3.13 3.09
N LEU A 135 -1.42 2.42 2.05
CA LEU A 135 -2.13 2.39 0.77
C LEU A 135 -3.19 1.29 0.84
N LEU A 136 -4.46 1.68 0.97
CA LEU A 136 -5.57 0.74 1.19
C LEU A 136 -6.69 0.98 0.19
N PRO A 137 -7.53 -0.03 -0.07
CA PRO A 137 -8.77 0.17 -0.80
C PRO A 137 -9.66 1.24 -0.19
N ASN A 138 -10.37 1.97 -1.06
CA ASN A 138 -11.22 3.09 -0.67
C ASN A 138 -12.40 2.71 0.25
N PHE A 139 -12.73 1.42 0.36
CA PHE A 139 -13.81 0.93 1.21
C PHE A 139 -13.36 0.65 2.64
N VAL A 140 -12.06 0.57 2.92
CA VAL A 140 -11.56 0.10 4.24
C VAL A 140 -12.01 1.05 5.35
N CYS A 141 -11.98 2.37 5.13
CA CYS A 141 -12.46 3.38 6.06
C CYS A 141 -13.95 3.26 6.44
N ARG A 142 -14.73 2.46 5.70
CA ARG A 142 -16.18 2.23 5.93
C ARG A 142 -16.46 0.90 6.63
N LYS A 143 -15.44 0.11 6.93
CA LYS A 143 -15.60 -1.18 7.62
C LYS A 143 -15.84 -0.94 9.11
N THR A 144 -16.71 -1.76 9.70
CA THR A 144 -17.02 -1.71 11.13
C THR A 144 -15.79 -1.89 12.01
N TYR A 145 -14.77 -2.62 11.55
CA TYR A 145 -13.51 -2.77 12.29
C TYR A 145 -12.60 -1.54 12.20
N TYR A 146 -12.81 -0.60 11.27
CA TYR A 146 -11.83 0.45 10.96
C TYR A 146 -11.56 1.38 12.14
N GLN A 147 -12.61 1.99 12.70
CA GLN A 147 -12.45 2.90 13.83
C GLN A 147 -11.95 2.17 15.09
N PRO A 148 -12.51 1.01 15.49
CA PRO A 148 -11.99 0.25 16.63
C PRO A 148 -10.53 -0.17 16.48
N SER A 149 -10.10 -0.56 15.27
CA SER A 149 -8.70 -0.96 15.02
C SER A 149 -7.72 0.18 15.26
N LEU A 150 -8.14 1.42 15.01
CA LEU A 150 -7.34 2.62 15.28
C LEU A 150 -7.49 3.15 16.71
N GLY A 151 -8.30 2.48 17.55
CA GLY A 151 -8.65 2.96 18.88
C GLY A 151 -9.47 4.26 18.85
N LEU A 152 -10.23 4.49 17.79
CA LEU A 152 -11.16 5.61 17.65
C LEU A 152 -12.55 5.17 18.14
N SER A 153 -13.23 6.03 18.90
CA SER A 153 -14.64 5.85 19.31
C SER A 153 -15.58 6.21 18.16
N GLU A 154 -16.73 5.52 18.07
CA GLU A 154 -17.78 5.81 17.08
C GLU A 154 -18.37 7.22 17.26
N ASP A 155 -18.44 7.69 18.51
CA ASP A 155 -18.94 9.02 18.89
C ASP A 155 -17.95 10.16 18.60
N GLY A 156 -16.82 9.87 17.96
CA GLY A 156 -15.71 10.81 17.82
C GLY A 156 -14.93 10.98 19.13
N PRO A 157 -13.81 11.71 19.12
CA PRO A 157 -13.02 11.90 20.34
C PRO A 157 -13.81 12.69 21.39
N GLU A 158 -14.20 12.07 22.50
CA GLU A 158 -14.81 12.75 23.66
C GLU A 158 -13.94 13.92 24.17
N ASP A 159 -12.62 13.87 23.94
CA ASP A 159 -11.64 14.87 24.38
C ASP A 159 -11.01 15.70 23.25
N GLY A 160 -11.51 15.64 22.01
CA GLY A 160 -10.91 16.39 20.88
C GLY A 160 -9.47 15.96 20.50
N LYS A 161 -8.91 14.91 21.13
CA LYS A 161 -7.49 14.51 21.03
C LYS A 161 -7.16 13.45 19.97
N LYS A 162 -8.14 12.75 19.38
CA LYS A 162 -7.88 11.72 18.35
C LYS A 162 -8.26 12.23 16.97
N GLU A 163 -7.26 12.71 16.22
CA GLU A 163 -7.44 13.19 14.85
C GLU A 163 -7.78 12.02 13.90
N LYS A 164 -8.75 12.22 13.00
CA LYS A 164 -9.01 11.28 11.90
C LYS A 164 -7.81 11.28 10.93
N PRO A 165 -7.45 10.14 10.32
CA PRO A 165 -6.45 10.10 9.26
C PRO A 165 -6.80 11.05 8.10
N LEU A 166 -5.77 11.61 7.46
CA LEU A 166 -5.90 12.27 6.17
C LEU A 166 -6.03 11.21 5.05
N PHE A 167 -6.71 11.56 3.97
CA PHE A 167 -6.85 10.70 2.80
C PHE A 167 -6.27 11.39 1.56
N LEU A 168 -5.19 10.87 1.02
CA LEU A 168 -4.62 11.36 -0.25
C LEU A 168 -5.12 10.46 -1.38
N ILE A 169 -6.02 11.00 -2.18
CA ILE A 169 -6.79 10.27 -3.19
C ILE A 169 -6.18 10.53 -4.57
N PRO A 170 -5.71 9.50 -5.30
CA PRO A 170 -5.18 9.69 -6.65
C PRO A 170 -6.29 10.06 -7.65
N ASP A 171 -5.89 10.64 -8.79
CA ASP A 171 -6.78 10.93 -9.91
C ASP A 171 -7.48 9.64 -10.36
N PRO A 172 -8.84 9.58 -10.35
CA PRO A 172 -9.59 8.38 -10.73
C PRO A 172 -9.40 7.99 -12.19
N THR A 173 -8.98 8.93 -13.06
CA THR A 173 -8.65 8.63 -14.46
C THR A 173 -7.27 8.00 -14.61
N LYS A 174 -6.43 8.07 -13.58
CA LYS A 174 -5.05 7.54 -13.53
C LYS A 174 -4.81 6.78 -12.21
N PRO A 175 -5.56 5.71 -11.93
CA PRO A 175 -5.39 4.94 -10.72
C PRO A 175 -4.01 4.27 -10.68
N TYR A 176 -3.53 3.97 -9.47
CA TYR A 176 -2.30 3.20 -9.30
C TYR A 176 -2.39 1.84 -9.98
N ARG A 177 -1.37 1.52 -10.78
CA ARG A 177 -1.26 0.25 -11.50
C ARG A 177 -0.16 -0.59 -10.87
N TYR A 178 -0.56 -1.68 -10.22
CA TYR A 178 0.33 -2.55 -9.48
C TYR A 178 0.93 -3.62 -10.39
N TRP A 179 2.16 -4.05 -10.07
CA TRP A 179 2.95 -4.96 -10.90
C TRP A 179 3.15 -6.31 -10.22
N ALA A 180 2.89 -7.43 -10.91
CA ALA A 180 3.12 -8.77 -10.35
C ALA A 180 4.49 -9.32 -10.82
N PRO A 181 5.45 -9.58 -9.92
CA PRO A 181 6.77 -10.14 -10.27
C PRO A 181 6.69 -11.58 -10.83
N GLY A 182 7.59 -11.96 -11.74
CA GLY A 182 7.88 -13.35 -12.08
C GLY A 182 6.82 -14.17 -12.83
N ARG A 183 5.72 -13.59 -13.33
CA ARG A 183 4.71 -14.35 -14.08
C ARG A 183 5.04 -14.40 -15.58
N ALA A 184 5.36 -15.59 -16.10
CA ALA A 184 5.50 -15.83 -17.54
C ALA A 184 4.21 -15.41 -18.29
N GLY A 185 4.36 -14.58 -19.33
CA GLY A 185 3.23 -14.00 -20.08
C GLY A 185 2.66 -12.69 -19.49
N PHE A 186 3.24 -12.15 -18.42
CA PHE A 186 2.92 -10.84 -17.84
C PHE A 186 4.04 -9.80 -18.04
N GLU A 187 4.86 -9.96 -19.09
CA GLU A 187 5.74 -8.88 -19.58
C GLU A 187 4.91 -7.65 -20.02
N GLU A 188 3.62 -7.84 -20.30
CA GLU A 188 2.63 -6.77 -20.39
C GLU A 188 1.86 -6.57 -19.07
N ARG A 189 1.58 -5.29 -18.75
CA ARG A 189 0.67 -4.79 -17.70
C ARG A 189 -0.32 -5.86 -17.24
N ALA A 190 -0.20 -6.32 -16.00
CA ALA A 190 -1.19 -7.21 -15.43
C ALA A 190 -2.58 -6.57 -15.50
N LYS A 191 -3.42 -7.04 -16.44
CA LYS A 191 -4.83 -6.70 -16.51
C LYS A 191 -5.49 -7.21 -15.21
N GLY A 192 -5.64 -6.33 -14.22
CA GLY A 192 -6.50 -6.56 -13.05
C GLY A 192 -5.83 -6.90 -11.73
N THR A 193 -4.71 -6.27 -11.36
CA THR A 193 -4.05 -6.57 -10.06
C THR A 193 -4.80 -6.04 -8.84
N THR A 194 -5.64 -5.01 -8.95
CA THR A 194 -6.62 -4.71 -7.90
C THR A 194 -7.96 -4.32 -8.50
N PRO A 195 -9.08 -4.90 -8.03
CA PRO A 195 -10.42 -4.53 -8.47
C PRO A 195 -10.93 -3.29 -7.72
N PHE A 196 -10.08 -2.56 -6.99
CA PHE A 196 -10.49 -1.49 -6.10
C PHE A 196 -9.69 -0.22 -6.36
N GLU A 197 -10.37 0.92 -6.28
CA GLU A 197 -9.68 2.20 -6.10
C GLU A 197 -8.97 2.18 -4.74
N THR A 198 -7.76 2.71 -4.72
CA THR A 198 -6.90 2.73 -3.54
C THR A 198 -6.46 4.16 -3.30
N PHE A 199 -6.37 4.54 -2.03
CA PHE A 199 -5.85 5.84 -1.63
C PHE A 199 -4.97 5.68 -0.39
N TRP A 200 -4.12 6.67 -0.15
CA TRP A 200 -3.25 6.68 1.01
C TRP A 200 -3.99 7.20 2.23
N TYR A 201 -3.94 6.45 3.32
CA TYR A 201 -4.38 6.82 4.65
C TYR A 201 -3.15 7.32 5.39
N VAL A 202 -3.15 8.56 5.84
CA VAL A 202 -1.99 9.20 6.46
C VAL A 202 -2.33 9.67 7.86
N HIS A 203 -1.51 9.30 8.84
CA HIS A 203 -1.69 9.72 10.23
C HIS A 203 -0.35 10.03 10.87
N PHE A 204 -0.24 11.21 11.50
CA PHE A 204 1.01 11.71 12.06
C PHE A 204 1.20 11.38 13.54
N LYS A 205 0.18 10.85 14.22
CA LYS A 205 0.26 10.41 15.63
C LYS A 205 0.81 11.51 16.56
N GLY A 206 0.32 12.74 16.36
CA GLY A 206 0.73 13.91 17.15
C GLY A 206 2.11 14.47 16.80
N LEU A 207 2.90 13.83 15.93
CA LEU A 207 4.18 14.39 15.45
C LEU A 207 3.98 15.70 14.68
N CYS A 208 2.86 15.82 13.98
CA CYS A 208 2.39 17.01 13.29
C CYS A 208 0.87 17.07 13.42
N LEU A 209 0.30 18.27 13.51
CA LEU A 209 -1.15 18.45 13.38
C LEU A 209 -1.58 18.17 11.94
N HIS A 210 -2.62 17.34 11.76
CA HIS A 210 -3.12 17.00 10.43
C HIS A 210 -3.57 18.24 9.65
N ALA A 211 -4.19 19.21 10.34
CA ALA A 211 -4.63 20.47 9.75
C ALA A 211 -3.46 21.28 9.16
N ASP A 212 -2.35 21.40 9.89
CA ASP A 212 -1.16 22.13 9.43
C ASP A 212 -0.51 21.48 8.21
N VAL A 213 -0.38 20.15 8.24
CA VAL A 213 0.17 19.40 7.11
C VAL A 213 -0.72 19.54 5.88
N ARG A 214 -2.04 19.42 6.06
CA ARG A 214 -3.01 19.60 4.97
C ARG A 214 -2.94 21.01 4.39
N ALA A 215 -2.98 22.05 5.22
CA ALA A 215 -2.90 23.45 4.77
C ALA A 215 -1.59 23.73 4.01
N TRP A 216 -0.47 23.20 4.50
CA TRP A 216 0.81 23.27 3.82
C TRP A 216 0.79 22.56 2.47
N TRP A 217 0.27 21.33 2.40
CA TRP A 217 0.21 20.54 1.18
C TRP A 217 -0.69 21.20 0.13
N LEU A 218 -1.86 21.70 0.51
CA LEU A 218 -2.76 22.45 -0.37
C LEU A 218 -2.07 23.70 -0.95
N LYS A 219 -1.32 24.43 -0.13
CA LYS A 219 -0.62 25.64 -0.55
C LYS A 219 0.60 25.37 -1.45
N LYS A 220 1.32 24.26 -1.23
CA LYS A 220 2.64 24.03 -1.83
C LYS A 220 2.66 22.93 -2.90
N PHE A 221 1.78 21.94 -2.80
CA PHE A 221 1.80 20.72 -3.60
C PHE A 221 0.57 20.52 -4.48
N GLN A 222 -0.63 20.93 -4.05
CA GLN A 222 -1.85 20.80 -4.86
C GLN A 222 -1.71 21.34 -6.29
N PRO A 223 -1.06 22.50 -6.57
CA PRO A 223 -0.89 22.98 -7.94
C PRO A 223 -0.06 22.08 -8.86
N HIS A 224 0.65 21.11 -8.28
CA HIS A 224 1.56 20.20 -8.98
C HIS A 224 1.20 18.73 -8.76
N SER A 225 0.12 18.44 -8.04
CA SER A 225 -0.34 17.08 -7.76
C SER A 225 -1.62 16.80 -8.55
N THR A 226 -1.75 15.56 -9.00
CA THR A 226 -3.01 15.04 -9.52
C THR A 226 -3.89 14.46 -8.41
N CYS A 227 -3.39 14.38 -7.18
CA CYS A 227 -4.17 13.88 -6.05
C CYS A 227 -5.11 14.95 -5.49
N ALA A 228 -6.15 14.49 -4.81
CA ALA A 228 -7.00 15.29 -3.93
C ALA A 228 -6.67 14.98 -2.46
N LEU A 229 -6.74 16.00 -1.61
CA LEU A 229 -6.60 15.90 -0.16
C LEU A 229 -7.83 16.53 0.52
N PRO A 230 -9.00 15.86 0.47
CA PRO A 230 -10.25 16.38 1.04
C PRO A 230 -10.14 16.67 2.53
N ASP A 231 -11.12 17.39 3.06
CA ASP A 231 -11.19 17.58 4.52
C ASP A 231 -11.45 16.23 5.21
N PRO A 232 -10.83 15.91 6.37
CA PRO A 232 -11.06 14.65 7.08
C PRO A 232 -12.51 14.43 7.52
N ASN A 233 -13.32 15.50 7.58
CA ASN A 233 -14.75 15.43 7.89
C ASN A 233 -15.64 15.44 6.64
N GLU A 234 -15.07 15.61 5.45
CA GLU A 234 -15.80 15.53 4.19
C GLU A 234 -16.17 14.08 3.86
N ALA A 235 -17.32 13.89 3.22
CA ALA A 235 -17.72 12.59 2.74
C ALA A 235 -16.78 12.12 1.61
N LEU A 236 -16.15 10.97 1.80
CA LEU A 236 -15.26 10.39 0.79
C LEU A 236 -16.04 9.88 -0.44
N PRO A 237 -15.43 9.95 -1.65
CA PRO A 237 -16.05 9.52 -2.91
C PRO A 237 -16.76 8.18 -2.78
N GLN A 238 -18.04 8.15 -3.13
CA GLN A 238 -18.88 6.97 -2.99
C GLN A 238 -18.45 5.90 -4.01
N GLN A 239 -18.51 4.65 -3.57
CA GLN A 239 -18.00 3.51 -4.33
C GLN A 239 -18.72 3.37 -5.68
N GLN A 240 -18.01 3.51 -6.81
CA GLN A 240 -18.45 2.82 -8.01
C GLN A 240 -18.13 1.33 -7.81
N ARG A 241 -19.16 0.46 -7.88
CA ARG A 241 -18.98 -0.99 -7.78
C ARG A 241 -18.11 -1.48 -8.95
N LEU A 242 -16.80 -1.48 -8.78
CA LEU A 242 -15.94 -2.38 -9.54
C LEU A 242 -16.31 -3.81 -9.13
N GLN A 243 -16.48 -4.69 -10.12
CA GLN A 243 -17.08 -6.01 -10.00
C GLN A 243 -16.63 -6.75 -8.71
N LYS A 244 -17.61 -7.28 -7.97
CA LYS A 244 -17.36 -8.00 -6.70
C LYS A 244 -16.43 -9.20 -6.97
N ARG A 245 -15.19 -9.14 -6.48
CA ARG A 245 -14.24 -10.26 -6.59
C ARG A 245 -14.84 -11.49 -5.90
N ALA A 246 -14.72 -12.67 -6.53
CA ALA A 246 -15.16 -13.92 -5.91
C ALA A 246 -14.39 -14.19 -4.61
N ASN A 247 -15.05 -14.76 -3.60
CA ASN A 247 -14.43 -15.05 -2.30
C ASN A 247 -13.28 -16.09 -2.43
N PRO A 248 -12.34 -16.15 -1.46
CA PRO A 248 -11.16 -17.03 -1.55
C PRO A 248 -11.47 -18.50 -1.84
N ARG A 249 -12.53 -19.04 -1.21
CA ARG A 249 -12.97 -20.43 -1.43
C ARG A 249 -13.46 -20.66 -2.86
N ALA A 250 -14.26 -19.73 -3.40
CA ALA A 250 -14.72 -19.79 -4.78
C ALA A 250 -13.56 -19.64 -5.77
N ARG A 251 -12.53 -18.84 -5.46
CA ARG A 251 -11.30 -18.73 -6.25
C ARG A 251 -10.49 -20.02 -6.24
N MET A 252 -10.29 -20.65 -5.08
CA MET A 252 -9.62 -21.96 -4.99
C MET A 252 -10.35 -23.03 -5.82
N ILE A 253 -11.68 -23.09 -5.72
CA ILE A 253 -12.48 -24.03 -6.52
C ILE A 253 -12.34 -23.73 -8.01
N ALA A 254 -12.36 -22.47 -8.42
CA ALA A 254 -12.18 -22.08 -9.82
C ALA A 254 -10.78 -22.43 -10.34
N ALA A 255 -9.73 -22.21 -9.54
CA ALA A 255 -8.35 -22.55 -9.88
C ALA A 255 -8.12 -24.07 -9.96
N ALA A 256 -8.75 -24.84 -9.08
CA ALA A 256 -8.72 -26.31 -9.15
C ALA A 256 -9.42 -26.81 -10.43
N LYS A 257 -10.57 -26.24 -10.78
CA LYS A 257 -11.30 -26.57 -12.02
C LYS A 257 -10.57 -26.16 -13.30
N SER A 258 -9.80 -25.06 -13.27
CA SER A 258 -9.00 -24.66 -14.43
C SER A 258 -7.79 -25.58 -14.62
N LYS A 259 -7.08 -25.92 -13.53
CA LYS A 259 -5.98 -26.90 -13.57
C LYS A 259 -6.44 -28.25 -14.09
N SER A 260 -7.58 -28.77 -13.60
CA SER A 260 -8.10 -30.05 -14.07
C SER A 260 -8.44 -30.03 -15.57
N ARG A 261 -9.05 -28.95 -16.07
CA ARG A 261 -9.35 -28.79 -17.51
C ARG A 261 -8.10 -28.70 -18.38
N GLU A 262 -7.03 -28.12 -17.86
CA GLU A 262 -5.77 -27.96 -18.59
C GLU A 262 -4.99 -29.29 -18.63
N GLU A 263 -5.05 -30.09 -17.57
CA GLU A 263 -4.53 -31.45 -17.54
C GLU A 263 -5.29 -32.38 -18.50
N THR A 264 -6.62 -32.30 -18.56
CA THR A 264 -7.43 -33.08 -19.53
C THR A 264 -7.10 -32.69 -20.98
N ARG A 265 -6.90 -31.40 -21.26
CA ARG A 265 -6.50 -30.96 -22.61
C ARG A 265 -5.11 -31.44 -23.02
N ARG A 266 -4.18 -31.55 -22.07
CA ARG A 266 -2.83 -32.07 -22.33
C ARG A 266 -2.83 -33.57 -22.54
N SER A 267 -3.66 -34.34 -21.82
CA SER A 267 -3.81 -35.78 -22.07
C SER A 267 -4.41 -36.05 -23.45
N ASP A 268 -5.43 -35.30 -23.86
CA ASP A 268 -6.08 -35.47 -25.17
C ASP A 268 -5.13 -35.10 -26.34
N ALA A 269 -4.27 -34.10 -26.16
CA ALA A 269 -3.25 -33.74 -27.16
C ALA A 269 -2.13 -34.78 -27.28
N SER A 270 -1.83 -35.53 -26.21
CA SER A 270 -0.83 -36.60 -26.21
C SER A 270 -1.33 -37.94 -26.78
N GLY A 271 -2.66 -38.17 -26.79
CA GLY A 271 -3.29 -39.37 -27.34
C GLY A 271 -3.43 -39.40 -28.87
N GLY A 272 -3.20 -38.28 -29.55
CA GLY A 272 -3.40 -38.13 -31.00
C GLY A 272 -2.23 -38.55 -31.91
N LYS A 273 -1.15 -39.12 -31.38
CA LYS A 273 0.06 -39.49 -32.16
C LYS A 273 0.21 -40.96 -32.55
N ASN A 274 -0.79 -41.81 -32.29
CA ASN A 274 -0.80 -43.19 -32.80
C ASN A 274 -2.04 -43.44 -33.65
N LYS A 275 -2.03 -42.97 -34.90
CA LYS A 275 -2.76 -43.57 -36.02
C LYS A 275 -1.99 -43.34 -37.31
#